data_AF-A0A7J6WTD3-F1
#
_entry.id   AF-A0A7J6WTD3-F1
#
_cell.length_a   1.000
_cell.length_b   1.000
_cell.length_c   1.000
_cell.angle_alpha   90.00
_cell.angle_beta   90.00
_cell.angle_gamma   90.00
#
_symmetry.space_group_name_H-M   'P 1'
#
loop_
_entity.id
_entity.type
_entity.pdbx_description
1 polymer ?
#
loop_
_entity_poly.entity_id
_entity_poly.type
_entity_poly.pdbx_seq_one_letter_code
_entity_poly.pdbx_strand_id
1 'polypeptide(L)' 'QESVREFSEDEEDLIFRMFKLVGARWHLIAGRIPGRTAQQIENYWTSKYSSSSSSSSSS' A
#
# COMPACT_ATOMS: atom_id res chain seq x y z
N GLN A 1 2.52 -20.11 13.16
CA GLN A 1 1.39 -19.71 12.29
C GLN A 1 1.64 -18.26 11.92
N GLU A 2 2.25 -17.99 10.77
CA GLU A 2 2.48 -16.64 10.26
C GLU A 2 1.42 -16.36 9.21
N SER A 3 0.25 -15.93 9.70
CA SER A 3 -0.84 -15.47 8.85
C SER A 3 -0.71 -13.97 8.64
N VAL A 4 -0.93 -13.56 7.38
CA VAL A 4 -1.22 -12.20 6.91
C VAL A 4 0.00 -11.33 6.57
N ARG A 5 0.40 -11.33 5.29
CA ARG A 5 1.32 -10.32 4.71
C ARG A 5 0.54 -9.08 4.26
N GLU A 6 -0.21 -8.48 5.15
CA GLU A 6 -0.80 -7.15 4.90
C GLU A 6 0.10 -6.08 5.52
N PHE A 7 -0.06 -4.83 5.09
CA PHE A 7 0.66 -3.71 5.69
C PHE A 7 0.01 -3.38 7.04
N SER A 8 0.81 -3.14 8.08
CA SER A 8 0.27 -2.71 9.39
C SER A 8 -0.24 -1.28 9.32
N GLU A 9 -1.17 -0.91 10.20
CA GLU A 9 -1.71 0.46 10.28
C GLU A 9 -0.62 1.54 10.30
N ASP A 10 0.48 1.31 11.03
CA ASP A 10 1.65 2.20 11.03
C ASP A 10 2.29 2.37 9.65
N GLU A 11 2.45 1.27 8.91
CA GLU A 11 3.00 1.29 7.56
C GLU A 11 2.03 1.97 6.58
N GLU A 12 0.74 1.65 6.68
CA GLU A 12 -0.31 2.22 5.86
C GLU A 12 -0.38 3.74 6.00
N ASP A 13 -0.44 4.21 7.24
CA ASP A 13 -0.53 5.63 7.56
C ASP A 13 0.71 6.38 7.07
N LEU A 14 1.88 5.73 7.15
CA LEU A 14 3.10 6.27 6.59
C LEU A 14 3.05 6.32 5.05
N ILE A 15 2.59 5.26 4.37
CA ILE A 15 2.42 5.24 2.91
C ILE A 15 1.47 6.36 2.49
N PHE A 16 0.33 6.50 3.16
CA PHE A 16 -0.68 7.52 2.86
C PHE A 16 -0.11 8.94 3.04
N ARG A 17 0.52 9.22 4.18
CA ARG A 17 1.15 10.53 4.44
C ARG A 17 2.24 10.83 3.41
N MET A 18 3.12 9.87 3.13
CA MET A 18 4.18 10.03 2.15
C MET A 18 3.63 10.23 0.74
N PHE A 19 2.62 9.47 0.32
CA PHE A 19 1.97 9.60 -0.99
C PHE A 19 1.33 11.00 -1.15
N LYS A 20 0.72 11.55 -0.09
CA LYS A 20 0.21 12.93 -0.11
C LYS A 20 1.32 13.98 -0.29
N LEU A 21 2.54 13.70 0.17
CA LEU A 21 3.69 14.61 0.09
C LEU A 21 4.44 14.49 -1.24
N VAL A 22 4.77 13.27 -1.65
CA VAL A 22 5.65 12.98 -2.82
C VAL A 22 4.91 12.37 -4.01
N GLY A 23 3.64 11.96 -3.87
CA GLY A 23 2.86 11.27 -4.88
C GLY A 23 3.22 9.80 -5.05
N ALA A 24 3.05 9.28 -6.27
CA ALA A 24 3.40 7.90 -6.68
C ALA A 24 4.92 7.63 -6.72
N ARG A 25 5.71 8.28 -5.85
CA ARG A 25 7.15 8.09 -5.73
C ARG A 25 7.46 6.96 -4.76
N TRP A 26 7.08 5.74 -5.11
CA TRP A 26 7.19 4.55 -4.25
C TRP A 26 8.59 4.28 -3.73
N HIS A 27 9.62 4.55 -4.53
CA HIS A 27 11.04 4.44 -4.14
C HIS A 27 11.38 5.28 -2.89
N LEU A 28 10.80 6.48 -2.77
CA LEU A 28 11.00 7.35 -1.61
C LEU A 28 10.26 6.85 -0.37
N ILE A 29 9.06 6.28 -0.58
CA ILE A 29 8.23 5.74 0.50
C ILE A 29 8.85 4.46 1.06
N ALA A 30 9.29 3.56 0.19
CA ALA A 30 9.96 2.31 0.57
C ALA A 30 11.21 2.56 1.43
N GLY A 31 11.97 3.63 1.16
CA GLY A 31 13.11 4.02 1.99
C GLY A 31 12.75 4.35 3.45
N ARG A 32 11.47 4.57 3.76
CA ARG A 32 10.98 4.82 5.12
C ARG A 32 10.49 3.56 5.83
N ILE A 33 10.14 2.50 5.09
CA ILE A 33 9.55 1.28 5.64
C ILE A 33 10.56 0.13 5.45
N PRO A 34 11.40 -0.14 6.46
CA PRO A 34 12.40 -1.19 6.36
C PRO A 34 11.71 -2.55 6.17
N GLY A 35 12.14 -3.31 5.16
CA GLY A 35 11.54 -4.59 4.81
C GLY A 35 10.42 -4.53 3.76
N ARG A 36 9.99 -3.32 3.37
CA ARG A 36 9.06 -3.14 2.24
C ARG A 36 9.76 -2.56 1.03
N THR A 37 9.35 -3.01 -0.15
CA THR A 37 9.87 -2.49 -1.41
C THR A 37 8.86 -1.57 -2.08
N ALA A 38 9.37 -0.68 -2.94
CA ALA A 38 8.54 0.23 -3.73
C ALA A 38 7.43 -0.53 -4.49
N GLN A 39 7.79 -1.69 -5.06
CA GLN A 39 6.88 -2.56 -5.80
C GLN A 39 5.75 -3.12 -4.92
N GLN A 40 6.05 -3.48 -3.67
CA GLN A 40 5.01 -3.94 -2.73
C GLN A 40 4.04 -2.83 -2.38
N ILE A 41 4.55 -1.61 -2.13
CA ILE A 41 3.73 -0.45 -1.77
C ILE A 41 2.85 -0.03 -2.95
N GLU A 42 3.39 -0.01 -4.17
CA GLU A 42 2.62 0.29 -5.39
C GLU A 42 1.49 -0.70 -5.60
N ASN A 43 1.77 -2.00 -5.53
CA ASN A 43 0.75 -3.05 -5.65
C ASN A 43 -0.32 -2.91 -4.58
N TYR A 44 0.10 -2.68 -3.34
CA TYR A 44 -0.79 -2.48 -2.22
C TYR A 44 -1.73 -1.28 -2.42
N TRP A 45 -1.17 -0.13 -2.78
CA TRP A 45 -1.94 1.09 -3.02
C TRP A 45 -2.89 0.94 -4.22
N THR A 46 -2.41 0.34 -5.31
CA THR A 46 -3.23 0.09 -6.49
C THR A 46 -4.38 -0.87 -6.14
N SER A 47 -4.10 -1.95 -5.40
CA SER A 47 -5.17 -2.84 -4.95
C SER A 47 -6.17 -2.17 -3.99
N LYS A 48 -5.69 -1.31 -3.07
CA LYS A 48 -6.51 -0.72 -2.00
C LYS A 48 -7.29 0.53 -2.44
N TYR A 49 -6.71 1.35 -3.30
CA TYR A 49 -7.28 2.63 -3.75
C TYR A 49 -7.65 2.65 -5.24
N SER A 50 -7.05 1.81 -6.09
CA SER A 50 -7.37 1.80 -7.53
C SER A 50 -8.64 1.03 -7.88
N SER A 51 -9.29 0.39 -6.90
CA SER A 51 -10.57 -0.27 -7.11
C SER A 51 -11.67 0.42 -6.31
N SER A 52 -12.05 1.61 -6.76
CA SER A 52 -13.38 2.12 -6.47
C SER A 52 -14.27 1.77 -7.66
N SER A 53 -15.17 0.82 -7.43
CA SER A 53 -16.29 0.42 -8.30
C SER A 53 -16.00 -0.64 -9.37
N SER A 54 -16.10 -1.92 -9.01
CA SER A 54 -17.21 -2.77 -9.51
C SER A 54 -17.29 -4.11 -8.76
N SER A 55 -18.49 -4.40 -8.26
CA SER A 55 -19.03 -5.73 -7.92
C SER A 55 -18.37 -6.51 -6.77
N SER A 56 -19.01 -6.64 -5.60
CA SER A 56 -20.12 -7.59 -5.43
C SER A 56 -20.58 -8.22 -6.75
N SER A 57 -19.95 -9.34 -7.11
CA SER A 57 -20.69 -10.39 -7.78
C SER A 57 -20.55 -11.62 -6.92
N SER A 58 -21.68 -11.99 -6.35
CA SER A 58 -21.91 -13.17 -5.54
C SER A 58 -21.52 -14.45 -6.32
N SER A 59 -20.52 -15.18 -5.86
CA SER A 59 -20.40 -16.66 -5.84
C SER A 59 -19.04 -17.06 -5.27
#